data_AF-A0A3L7WNF1-F1
#
_entry.id   AF-A0A3L7WNF1-F1
#
_cell.length_a   1.000
_cell.length_b   1.000
_cell.length_c   1.000
_cell.angle_alpha   90.00
_cell.angle_beta   90.00
_cell.angle_gamma   90.00
#
_symmetry.space_group_name_H-M   'P 1'
#
loop_
_entity.id
_entity.type
_entity.pdbx_description
1 polymer ?
#
loop_
_entity_poly.entity_id
_entity_poly.type
_entity_poly.pdbx_seq_one_letter_code
_entity_poly.pdbx_strand_id
1 'polypeptide(L)'
;MIIIASANGDIGLKQGMDILKKGGTAIEAVESCCWPVEDNPLDNSVGYGGYPNVLGVVELDASIMDGKFLRAGCVGAIKGYRHPISVARKVMEELHHVMLVGEGAEMFAKEKGYTAENLLSPEAEKTW
;
A
#
# COMPACT_ATOMS: atom_id res chain seq x y z
N MET A 1 -15.71 18.15 1.84
CA MET A 1 -14.86 16.94 1.76
C MET A 1 -13.57 17.27 2.47
N ILE A 2 -13.09 16.37 3.33
CA ILE A 2 -11.86 16.55 4.11
C ILE A 2 -11.05 15.28 3.89
N ILE A 3 -9.74 15.45 3.69
CA ILE A 3 -8.78 14.35 3.66
C ILE A 3 -7.59 14.76 4.53
N ILE A 4 -7.10 13.82 5.33
CA ILE A 4 -6.03 14.04 6.29
C ILE A 4 -5.08 12.86 6.15
N ALA A 5 -3.78 13.12 6.15
CA ALA A 5 -2.73 12.10 6.14
C ALA A 5 -1.66 12.43 7.20
N SER A 6 -0.84 11.45 7.55
CA SER A 6 0.43 11.67 8.25
C SER A 6 1.40 12.46 7.35
N ALA A 7 2.49 12.96 7.93
CA ALA A 7 3.44 13.85 7.25
C ALA A 7 3.87 13.36 5.85
N ASN A 8 4.20 12.08 5.73
CA ASN A 8 4.70 11.50 4.48
C ASN A 8 3.60 11.34 3.41
N GLY A 9 2.32 11.30 3.80
CA GLY A 9 1.20 11.18 2.87
C GLY A 9 0.80 12.50 2.20
N ASP A 10 1.45 13.62 2.54
CA ASP A 10 1.16 14.95 1.96
C ASP A 10 1.20 14.93 0.42
N ILE A 11 2.20 14.25 -0.14
CA ILE A 11 2.40 14.14 -1.59
C ILE A 11 1.22 13.49 -2.33
N GLY A 12 0.41 12.69 -1.63
CA GLY A 12 -0.78 12.06 -2.18
C GLY A 12 -2.09 12.83 -1.98
N LEU A 13 -2.13 13.83 -1.08
CA LEU A 13 -3.39 14.50 -0.69
C LEU A 13 -4.11 15.16 -1.87
N LYS A 14 -3.35 15.76 -2.79
CA LYS A 14 -3.92 16.38 -4.00
C LYS A 14 -4.66 15.35 -4.85
N GLN A 15 -4.08 14.17 -5.05
CA GLN A 15 -4.62 13.12 -5.89
C GLN A 15 -5.96 12.59 -5.34
N GLY A 16 -6.01 12.25 -4.04
CA GLY A 16 -7.26 11.81 -3.41
C GLY A 16 -8.32 12.91 -3.33
N MET A 17 -7.93 14.17 -3.08
CA MET A 17 -8.87 15.29 -3.11
C MET A 17 -9.49 15.50 -4.49
N ASP A 18 -8.71 15.31 -5.57
CA ASP A 18 -9.21 15.40 -6.95
C ASP A 18 -10.24 14.28 -7.25
N ILE A 19 -10.08 13.08 -6.69
CA ILE A 19 -11.08 12.00 -6.78
C ILE A 19 -12.38 12.38 -6.06
N LEU A 20 -12.28 12.88 -4.82
CA LEU A 20 -13.46 13.29 -4.05
C LEU A 20 -14.23 14.41 -4.77
N LYS A 21 -13.52 15.42 -5.30
CA LYS A 21 -14.13 16.52 -6.08
C LYS A 21 -14.89 16.06 -7.31
N LYS A 22 -14.50 14.93 -7.91
CA LYS A 22 -15.18 14.32 -9.07
C LYS A 22 -16.33 13.38 -8.67
N GLY A 23 -16.66 13.28 -7.39
CA GLY A 23 -17.71 12.41 -6.89
C GLY A 23 -17.27 10.96 -6.64
N GLY A 24 -15.97 10.69 -6.63
CA GLY A 24 -15.43 9.38 -6.25
C GLY A 24 -15.64 9.07 -4.76
N THR A 25 -15.45 7.81 -4.41
CA THR A 25 -15.65 7.29 -3.05
C THR A 25 -14.47 7.61 -2.13
N ALA A 26 -14.71 7.56 -0.81
CA ALA A 26 -13.63 7.70 0.17
C ALA A 26 -12.57 6.60 0.03
N ILE A 27 -12.96 5.37 -0.35
CA ILE A 27 -12.04 4.25 -0.56
C ILE A 27 -11.10 4.51 -1.75
N GLU A 28 -11.65 4.95 -2.89
CA GLU A 28 -10.83 5.30 -4.05
C GLU A 28 -9.89 6.46 -3.74
N ALA A 29 -10.36 7.45 -2.97
CA ALA A 29 -9.55 8.60 -2.60
C ALA A 29 -8.37 8.23 -1.69
N VAL A 30 -8.59 7.41 -0.65
CA VAL A 30 -7.52 7.05 0.29
C VAL A 30 -6.52 6.06 -0.30
N GLU A 31 -6.96 5.08 -1.10
CA GLU A 31 -6.05 4.19 -1.83
C GLU A 31 -5.15 5.01 -2.76
N SER A 32 -5.75 5.90 -3.53
CA SER A 32 -5.03 6.76 -4.45
C SER A 32 -4.10 7.77 -3.76
N CYS A 33 -4.34 8.12 -2.49
CA CYS A 33 -3.44 8.95 -1.71
C CYS A 33 -2.17 8.20 -1.27
N CYS A 34 -2.23 6.87 -1.15
CA CYS A 34 -1.09 6.07 -0.73
C CYS A 34 -0.09 5.83 -1.86
N TRP A 35 -0.54 5.71 -3.11
CA TRP A 35 0.36 5.39 -4.24
C TRP A 35 1.56 6.32 -4.38
N PRO A 36 1.43 7.65 -4.31
CA PRO A 36 2.59 8.52 -4.51
C PRO A 36 3.69 8.34 -3.47
N VAL A 37 3.35 7.99 -2.23
CA VAL A 37 4.35 7.72 -1.19
C VAL A 37 4.89 6.31 -1.26
N GLU A 38 4.08 5.33 -1.66
CA GLU A 38 4.56 3.98 -1.97
C GLU A 38 5.50 3.93 -3.18
N ASP A 39 5.35 4.86 -4.12
CA ASP A 39 6.18 5.01 -5.32
C ASP A 39 7.45 5.85 -5.09
N ASN A 40 7.58 6.54 -3.95
CA ASN A 40 8.60 7.54 -3.75
C ASN A 40 9.91 6.91 -3.24
N PRO A 41 10.95 6.74 -4.07
CA PRO A 41 12.22 6.16 -3.63
C PRO A 41 12.98 7.02 -2.61
N LEU A 42 12.56 8.27 -2.39
CA LEU A 42 13.13 9.16 -1.39
C LEU A 42 12.47 9.00 -0.01
N ASP A 43 11.40 8.21 0.09
CA ASP A 43 10.76 7.85 1.37
C ASP A 43 11.20 6.44 1.79
N ASN A 44 12.13 6.38 2.74
CA ASN A 44 12.66 5.09 3.21
C ASN A 44 11.76 4.40 4.24
N SER A 45 10.52 4.87 4.43
CA SER A 45 9.55 4.32 5.40
C SER A 45 8.30 3.70 4.76
N VAL A 46 8.05 3.92 3.47
CA VAL A 46 6.84 3.43 2.80
C VAL A 46 7.17 2.88 1.41
N GLY A 47 6.71 1.66 1.12
CA GLY A 47 6.73 1.13 -0.25
C GLY A 47 8.14 0.93 -0.81
N TYR A 48 8.31 1.33 -2.08
CA TYR A 48 9.56 1.20 -2.83
C TYR A 48 10.68 2.07 -2.24
N GLY A 49 11.82 1.46 -1.93
CA GLY A 49 12.92 2.15 -1.24
C GLY A 49 12.80 2.14 0.29
N GLY A 50 11.74 1.56 0.84
CA GLY A 50 11.61 1.30 2.27
C GLY A 50 12.81 0.51 2.81
N TYR A 51 13.27 0.85 4.01
CA TYR A 51 14.41 0.13 4.61
C TYR A 51 14.07 -1.34 4.83
N PRO A 52 15.01 -2.25 4.51
CA PRO A 52 14.77 -3.68 4.68
C PRO A 52 14.79 -4.10 6.15
N ASN A 53 14.30 -5.31 6.40
CA ASN A 53 14.50 -5.99 7.68
C ASN A 53 15.98 -6.41 7.88
N VAL A 54 16.28 -7.06 9.01
CA VAL A 54 17.65 -7.51 9.38
C VAL A 54 18.31 -8.47 8.38
N LEU A 55 17.53 -9.05 7.46
CA LEU A 55 18.01 -9.97 6.42
C LEU A 55 18.16 -9.27 5.06
N GLY A 56 17.99 -7.95 4.98
CA GLY A 56 18.07 -7.22 3.72
C GLY A 56 16.82 -7.35 2.85
N VAL A 57 15.69 -7.80 3.42
CA VAL A 57 14.44 -8.00 2.69
C VAL A 57 13.45 -6.88 3.00
N VAL A 58 12.94 -6.21 1.98
CA VAL A 58 11.85 -5.23 2.11
C VAL A 58 10.52 -5.97 2.29
N GLU A 59 9.92 -5.81 3.45
CA GLU A 59 8.63 -6.36 3.85
C GLU A 59 7.68 -5.20 4.15
N LEU A 60 6.50 -5.21 3.52
CA LEU A 60 5.54 -4.11 3.65
C LEU A 60 4.27 -4.58 4.37
N ASP A 61 3.64 -3.65 5.07
CA ASP A 61 2.35 -3.81 5.71
C ASP A 61 1.39 -2.73 5.21
N ALA A 62 0.14 -3.10 4.93
CA ALA A 62 -0.90 -2.14 4.59
C ALA A 62 -2.29 -2.62 5.03
N SER A 63 -3.17 -1.68 5.34
CA SER A 63 -4.57 -1.97 5.61
C SER A 63 -5.47 -0.85 5.12
N ILE A 64 -6.71 -1.22 4.77
CA ILE A 64 -7.74 -0.29 4.32
C ILE A 64 -9.08 -0.69 4.94
N MET A 65 -9.91 0.31 5.27
CA MET A 65 -11.21 0.11 5.90
C MET A 65 -12.27 1.00 5.27
N ASP A 66 -13.42 0.40 4.98
CA ASP A 66 -14.64 1.08 4.57
C ASP A 66 -15.59 1.25 5.75
N GLY A 67 -15.58 2.44 6.35
CA GLY A 67 -16.42 2.75 7.51
C GLY A 67 -17.93 2.74 7.22
N LYS A 68 -18.37 2.83 5.96
CA LYS A 68 -19.80 2.79 5.62
C LYS A 68 -20.36 1.37 5.74
N PHE A 69 -19.58 0.38 5.32
CA PHE A 69 -19.99 -1.02 5.28
C PHE A 69 -19.26 -1.90 6.30
N LEU A 70 -18.38 -1.31 7.13
CA LEU A 70 -17.54 -2.00 8.12
C LEU A 70 -16.69 -3.12 7.50
N ARG A 71 -16.24 -2.93 6.25
CA ARG A 71 -15.35 -3.86 5.56
C ARG A 71 -13.90 -3.45 5.80
N ALA A 72 -13.01 -4.42 5.89
CA ALA A 72 -11.59 -4.17 6.03
C ALA A 72 -10.77 -5.22 5.27
N GLY A 73 -9.57 -4.83 4.87
CA GLY A 73 -8.59 -5.71 4.26
C GLY A 73 -7.18 -5.28 4.64
N CYS A 74 -6.29 -6.25 4.75
CA CYS A 74 -4.94 -6.06 5.24
C CYS A 74 -3.99 -7.08 4.60
N VAL A 75 -2.78 -6.63 4.31
CA VAL A 75 -1.62 -7.47 4.03
C VAL A 75 -0.51 -7.13 5.02
N GLY A 76 0.26 -8.13 5.42
CA GLY A 76 1.43 -7.93 6.27
C GLY A 76 2.62 -8.77 5.83
N ALA A 77 3.83 -8.27 6.06
CA ALA A 77 5.09 -8.84 5.61
C ALA A 77 5.08 -9.26 4.13
N ILE A 78 4.36 -8.53 3.27
CA ILE A 78 4.29 -8.83 1.84
C ILE A 78 5.56 -8.33 1.16
N LYS A 79 6.15 -9.16 0.29
CA LYS A 79 7.39 -8.84 -0.43
C LYS A 79 7.13 -8.66 -1.90
N GLY A 80 7.87 -7.74 -2.51
CA GLY A 80 7.94 -7.58 -3.96
C GLY A 80 6.75 -6.90 -4.62
N TYR A 81 5.77 -6.39 -3.88
CA TYR A 81 4.62 -5.69 -4.45
C TYR A 81 4.59 -4.23 -4.02
N ARG A 82 4.79 -3.33 -4.99
CA ARG A 82 4.96 -1.88 -4.80
C ARG A 82 3.81 -1.20 -4.05
N HIS A 83 2.57 -1.59 -4.35
CA HIS A 83 1.36 -1.00 -3.77
C HIS A 83 0.64 -1.98 -2.84
N PRO A 84 1.16 -2.24 -1.63
CA PRO A 84 0.51 -3.13 -0.68
C PRO A 84 -0.90 -2.64 -0.29
N ILE A 85 -1.18 -1.33 -0.32
CA ILE A 85 -2.53 -0.80 -0.05
C ILE A 85 -3.58 -1.31 -1.04
N SER A 86 -3.20 -1.46 -2.31
CA SER A 86 -4.09 -1.98 -3.36
C SER A 86 -4.31 -3.48 -3.20
N VAL A 87 -3.30 -4.23 -2.78
CA VAL A 87 -3.48 -5.65 -2.43
C VAL A 87 -4.39 -5.79 -1.21
N ALA A 88 -4.22 -4.95 -0.18
CA ALA A 88 -5.12 -4.91 0.98
C ALA A 88 -6.57 -4.57 0.59
N ARG A 89 -6.78 -3.67 -0.37
CA ARG A 89 -8.11 -3.38 -0.94
C ARG A 89 -8.70 -4.61 -1.62
N LYS A 90 -7.89 -5.39 -2.36
CA LYS A 90 -8.34 -6.65 -2.95
C LYS A 90 -8.71 -7.71 -1.91
N VAL A 91 -7.99 -7.78 -0.79
CA VAL A 91 -8.39 -8.62 0.36
C VAL A 91 -9.79 -8.20 0.85
N MET A 92 -10.02 -6.90 1.05
CA MET A 92 -11.32 -6.36 1.51
C MET A 92 -12.48 -6.63 0.54
N GLU A 93 -12.23 -6.54 -0.78
CA GLU A 93 -13.27 -6.62 -1.80
C GLU A 93 -13.60 -8.04 -2.25
N GLU A 94 -12.63 -8.96 -2.22
CA GLU A 94 -12.76 -10.26 -2.90
C GLU A 94 -12.67 -11.48 -1.97
N LEU A 95 -12.29 -11.30 -0.70
CA LEU A 95 -12.16 -12.41 0.26
C LEU A 95 -13.15 -12.31 1.41
N HIS A 96 -13.45 -13.47 2.02
CA HIS A 96 -14.15 -13.55 3.31
C HIS A 96 -13.21 -13.32 4.52
N HIS A 97 -11.90 -13.24 4.28
CA HIS A 97 -10.88 -12.98 5.27
C HIS A 97 -10.48 -11.50 5.23
N VAL A 98 -10.02 -10.97 6.38
CA VAL A 98 -9.62 -9.55 6.50
C VAL A 98 -8.11 -9.33 6.44
N MET A 99 -7.29 -10.37 6.60
CA MET A 99 -5.84 -10.25 6.69
C MET A 99 -5.14 -11.45 6.05
N LEU A 100 -4.17 -11.18 5.19
CA LEU A 100 -3.21 -12.16 4.66
C LEU A 100 -1.79 -11.71 5.05
N VAL A 101 -0.87 -12.65 5.23
CA VAL A 101 0.52 -12.33 5.59
C VAL A 101 1.54 -13.16 4.79
N GLY A 102 2.74 -12.60 4.61
CA GLY A 102 3.88 -13.24 3.97
C GLY A 102 3.54 -13.82 2.61
N GLU A 103 4.01 -15.05 2.36
CA GLU A 103 3.80 -15.78 1.09
C GLU A 103 2.31 -15.92 0.72
N GLY A 104 1.41 -15.99 1.69
CA GLY A 104 -0.03 -16.03 1.44
C GLY A 104 -0.56 -14.75 0.79
N ALA A 105 -0.07 -13.60 1.25
CA ALA A 105 -0.38 -12.31 0.64
C ALA A 105 0.26 -12.17 -0.76
N GLU A 106 1.48 -12.68 -0.93
CA GLU A 106 2.19 -12.66 -2.22
C GLU A 106 1.52 -13.52 -3.29
N MET A 107 1.07 -14.72 -2.93
CA MET A 107 0.31 -15.59 -3.84
C MET A 107 -0.99 -14.94 -4.28
N PHE A 108 -1.71 -14.33 -3.33
CA PHE A 108 -2.95 -13.61 -3.63
C PHE A 108 -2.69 -12.40 -4.54
N ALA A 109 -1.67 -11.59 -4.26
CA ALA A 109 -1.29 -10.48 -5.12
C ALA A 109 -0.99 -10.93 -6.57
N LYS A 110 -0.24 -12.02 -6.73
CA LYS A 110 0.02 -12.63 -8.04
C LYS A 110 -1.27 -13.05 -8.75
N GLU A 111 -2.19 -13.71 -8.04
CA GLU A 111 -3.48 -14.14 -8.60
C GLU A 111 -4.34 -12.96 -9.06
N LYS A 112 -4.31 -11.83 -8.32
CA LYS A 112 -4.99 -10.59 -8.70
C LYS A 112 -4.31 -9.83 -9.85
N GLY A 113 -3.18 -10.33 -10.36
CA GLY A 113 -2.48 -9.75 -11.51
C GLY A 113 -1.48 -8.65 -11.17
N TYR A 114 -1.08 -8.51 -9.90
CA TYR A 114 0.03 -7.63 -9.54
C TYR A 114 1.36 -8.26 -9.96
N THR A 115 2.30 -7.42 -10.38
CA THR A 115 3.64 -7.85 -10.81
C THR A 115 4.62 -7.70 -9.65
N ALA A 116 5.35 -8.77 -9.36
CA ALA A 116 6.43 -8.72 -8.40
C ALA A 116 7.66 -7.99 -8.98
N GLU A 117 8.31 -7.18 -8.16
CA GLU A 117 9.56 -6.47 -8.48
C GLU A 117 10.49 -6.40 -7.27
N ASN A 118 11.75 -6.00 -7.49
CA ASN A 118 12.66 -5.74 -6.39
C ASN A 118 12.34 -4.37 -5.76
N LEU A 119 11.97 -4.37 -4.48
CA LEU A 119 11.63 -3.16 -3.74
C LEU A 119 12.83 -2.51 -3.04
N LEU A 120 13.94 -3.23 -2.92
CA LEU A 120 15.17 -2.71 -2.31
C LEU A 120 15.87 -1.77 -3.32
N SER A 121 15.79 -0.47 -3.07
CA SER A 121 16.50 0.51 -3.88
C SER A 121 18.02 0.45 -3.62
N PRO A 122 18.87 0.83 -4.58
CA PRO A 122 20.33 0.87 -4.37
C PRO A 122 20.76 1.76 -3.20
N GLU A 123 20.00 2.81 -2.91
CA GLU A 123 20.25 3.71 -1.78
C GLU A 123 19.91 3.04 -0.44
N ALA A 124 18.78 2.33 -0.37
CA ALA A 124 18.38 1.56 0.80
C ALA A 124 19.37 0.40 1.06
N GLU A 125 19.80 -0.31 0.01
CA GLU A 125 20.79 -1.39 0.10
C GLU A 125 22.15 -0.88 0.62
N LYS A 126 22.61 0.28 0.15
CA LYS A 126 23.88 0.86 0.60
C LYS A 126 23.83 1.33 2.07
N THR A 127 22.64 1.70 2.55
CA THR A 127 22.44 2.24 3.90
C THR A 127 22.31 1.12 4.94
N TRP A 128 21.78 -0.03 4.53
CA TRP A 128 21.69 -1.26 5.32
C TRP A 128 23.07 -1.90 5.55
#